data_AF-A0A8S4S1J8-F1
#
_entry.id   AF-A0A8S4S1J8-F1
#
_cell.length_a   1.000
_cell.length_b   1.000
_cell.length_c   1.000
_cell.angle_alpha   90.00
_cell.angle_beta   90.00
_cell.angle_gamma   90.00
#
_symmetry.space_group_name_H-M   'P 1'
#
loop_
_entity.id
_entity.type
_entity.pdbx_description
1 polymer ?
#
loop_
_entity_poly.entity_id
_entity_poly.type
_entity_poly.pdbx_seq_one_letter_code
_entity_poly.pdbx_strand_id
1 'polypeptide(L)'
;MMIYVTHALNFWVPFNLVFFYLKSLHRKEDELKWELIYRAIIVTLIGVIAIVFPNINALMGFLGAFCLSNMAFIWPNMIYLMVVWQRPGLGKYRWRLWKAVTLIGIGIFIFICGSVVSINELASMFK
;
A
#
# COMPACT_ATOMS: atom_id res chain seq x y z
N MET A 1 -7.29 2.40 -26.44
CA MET A 1 -8.03 1.14 -26.18
C MET A 1 -7.31 0.23 -25.21
N MET A 2 -6.01 -0.05 -25.41
CA MET A 2 -5.21 -0.93 -24.53
C MET A 2 -5.21 -0.49 -23.05
N ILE A 3 -5.05 0.81 -22.79
CA ILE A 3 -5.01 1.36 -21.42
C ILE A 3 -6.32 1.11 -20.63
N TYR A 4 -7.48 1.17 -21.28
CA TYR A 4 -8.77 0.90 -20.63
C TYR A 4 -8.90 -0.56 -20.21
N VAL A 5 -8.46 -1.48 -21.06
CA VAL A 5 -8.47 -2.92 -20.78
C VAL A 5 -7.50 -3.24 -19.65
N THR A 6 -6.29 -2.68 -19.70
CA THR A 6 -5.28 -2.86 -18.64
C THR A 6 -5.74 -2.27 -17.30
N HIS A 7 -6.39 -1.11 -17.29
CA HIS A 7 -6.93 -0.52 -16.08
C HIS A 7 -8.05 -1.39 -15.47
N ALA A 8 -8.98 -1.88 -16.30
CA ALA A 8 -10.04 -2.77 -15.82
C ALA A 8 -9.48 -4.07 -15.20
N LEU A 9 -8.44 -4.64 -15.80
CA LEU A 9 -7.80 -5.85 -15.28
C LEU A 9 -7.06 -5.61 -13.96
N ASN A 10 -6.25 -4.55 -13.87
CA ASN A 10 -5.50 -4.21 -12.66
C ASN A 10 -6.42 -3.81 -11.50
N PHE A 11 -7.57 -3.20 -11.79
CA PHE A 11 -8.55 -2.82 -10.78
C PHE A 11 -9.33 -4.02 -10.21
N TRP A 12 -9.52 -5.08 -11.01
CA TRP A 12 -10.35 -6.23 -10.62
C TRP A 12 -9.79 -6.99 -9.41
N VAL A 13 -8.47 -7.20 -9.36
CA VAL A 13 -7.80 -7.93 -8.27
C VAL A 13 -7.95 -7.24 -6.90
N PRO A 14 -7.57 -5.95 -6.72
CA PRO A 14 -7.71 -5.27 -5.43
C PRO A 14 -9.19 -5.10 -5.05
N PHE A 15 -10.07 -4.87 -6.02
CA PHE A 15 -11.51 -4.79 -5.75
C PHE A 15 -12.05 -6.09 -5.17
N ASN A 16 -11.75 -7.23 -5.81
CA ASN A 16 -12.18 -8.54 -5.34
C ASN A 16 -11.59 -8.88 -3.97
N LEU A 17 -10.34 -8.47 -3.69
CA LEU A 17 -9.72 -8.65 -2.38
C LEU A 17 -10.46 -7.87 -1.29
N VAL A 18 -10.74 -6.58 -1.52
CA VAL A 18 -11.49 -5.73 -0.59
C VAL A 18 -12.89 -6.28 -0.35
N PHE A 19 -13.56 -6.70 -1.43
CA PHE A 19 -14.89 -7.29 -1.36
C PHE A 19 -14.90 -8.63 -0.60
N PHE A 20 -13.88 -9.49 -0.76
CA PHE A 20 -13.77 -10.74 0.00
C PHE A 20 -13.71 -10.51 1.52
N TYR A 21 -12.92 -9.53 1.97
CA TYR A 21 -12.84 -9.18 3.40
C TYR A 21 -14.14 -8.53 3.92
N LEU A 22 -14.79 -7.68 3.13
CA LEU A 22 -16.04 -7.02 3.50
C LEU A 22 -17.26 -7.95 3.45
N LYS A 23 -17.26 -8.94 2.57
CA LYS A 23 -18.31 -9.95 2.46
C LYS A 23 -18.47 -10.73 3.76
N SER A 24 -17.38 -10.95 4.50
CA SER A 24 -17.44 -11.58 5.82
C SER A 24 -18.20 -10.76 6.87
N LEU A 25 -18.42 -9.46 6.63
CA LEU A 25 -19.03 -8.54 7.60
C LEU A 25 -20.50 -8.22 7.27
N HIS A 26 -21.00 -8.52 6.07
CA HIS A 26 -22.35 -8.14 5.63
C HIS A 26 -23.27 -9.34 5.31
N ARG A 27 -24.57 -9.15 5.52
CA ARG A 27 -25.62 -10.16 5.33
C ARG A 27 -25.88 -10.39 3.84
N LYS A 28 -26.04 -11.67 3.44
CA LYS A 28 -26.10 -12.17 2.05
C LYS A 28 -27.16 -11.52 1.14
N GLU A 29 -28.16 -10.85 1.71
CA GLU A 29 -29.31 -10.32 0.96
C GLU A 29 -29.04 -8.99 0.24
N ASP A 30 -28.04 -8.21 0.67
CA ASP A 30 -27.69 -6.91 0.06
C ASP A 30 -26.29 -6.88 -0.58
N GLU A 31 -25.64 -8.04 -0.76
CA GLU A 31 -24.25 -8.14 -1.27
C GLU A 31 -24.05 -7.36 -2.58
N LEU A 32 -25.03 -7.40 -3.50
CA LEU A 32 -24.97 -6.69 -4.78
C LEU A 32 -25.00 -5.16 -4.62
N LYS A 33 -25.78 -4.64 -3.67
CA LYS A 33 -25.83 -3.19 -3.42
C LYS A 33 -24.53 -2.71 -2.79
N TRP A 34 -24.00 -3.47 -1.84
CA TRP A 34 -22.73 -3.15 -1.19
C TRP A 34 -21.56 -3.23 -2.19
N GLU A 35 -21.54 -4.22 -3.08
CA GLU A 35 -20.54 -4.32 -4.15
C GLU A 35 -20.49 -3.04 -5.02
N LEU A 36 -21.65 -2.56 -5.46
CA LEU A 36 -21.78 -1.34 -6.26
C LEU A 36 -21.32 -0.09 -5.50
N ILE A 37 -21.69 0.03 -4.22
CA ILE A 37 -21.30 1.16 -3.38
C ILE A 37 -19.78 1.20 -3.19
N TYR A 38 -19.15 0.06 -2.87
CA TYR A 38 -17.70 0.01 -2.70
C TYR A 38 -16.96 0.31 -4.00
N ARG A 39 -17.49 -0.15 -5.14
CA ARG A 39 -16.92 0.18 -6.45
C ARG A 39 -16.99 1.68 -6.73
N ALA A 40 -18.12 2.31 -6.44
CA ALA A 40 -18.30 3.75 -6.58
C ALA A 40 -17.33 4.52 -5.68
N ILE A 41 -17.23 4.15 -4.40
CA ILE A 41 -16.33 4.80 -3.43
C ILE A 41 -14.87 4.76 -3.91
N ILE A 42 -14.38 3.60 -4.33
CA ILE A 42 -12.97 3.46 -4.75
C ILE A 42 -12.71 4.32 -5.99
N VAL A 43 -13.60 4.30 -6.99
CA VAL A 43 -13.44 5.10 -8.21
C VAL A 43 -13.51 6.60 -7.90
N THR A 44 -14.44 7.02 -7.02
CA THR A 44 -14.54 8.41 -6.58
C THR A 44 -13.27 8.86 -5.85
N LEU A 45 -12.71 8.03 -4.96
CA LEU A 45 -11.45 8.34 -4.28
C LEU A 45 -10.29 8.52 -5.26
N ILE A 46 -10.16 7.64 -6.25
CA ILE A 46 -9.13 7.78 -7.30
C ILE A 46 -9.33 9.09 -8.07
N GLY A 47 -10.58 9.42 -8.42
CA GLY A 47 -10.91 10.68 -9.09
C GLY A 47 -10.56 11.92 -8.27
N VAL A 48 -10.87 11.92 -6.97
CA VAL A 48 -10.51 13.02 -6.06
C VAL A 48 -8.99 13.17 -5.96
N ILE A 49 -8.25 12.08 -5.81
CA ILE A 49 -6.78 12.10 -5.76
C ILE A 49 -6.19 12.66 -7.05
N ALA A 50 -6.75 12.29 -8.22
CA ALA A 50 -6.30 12.80 -9.51
C ALA A 50 -6.55 14.31 -9.68
N ILE A 51 -7.61 14.86 -9.08
CA ILE A 51 -7.88 16.31 -9.10
C ILE A 51 -6.93 17.06 -8.18
N VAL A 52 -6.64 16.51 -6.99
CA VAL A 52 -5.77 17.16 -5.98
C VAL A 52 -4.31 17.15 -6.41
N PHE A 53 -3.85 16.07 -7.06
CA PHE A 53 -2.45 15.90 -7.48
C PHE A 53 -2.35 15.85 -9.01
N PRO A 54 -2.13 17.00 -9.68
CA PRO A 54 -2.00 17.03 -11.14
C PRO A 54 -0.69 16.40 -11.65
N ASN A 55 0.31 16.25 -10.78
CA ASN A 55 1.59 15.64 -11.13
C ASN A 55 1.60 14.15 -10.76
N ILE A 56 1.34 13.30 -11.76
CA ILE A 56 1.25 11.85 -11.62
C ILE A 56 2.61 11.24 -11.23
N ASN A 57 3.72 11.87 -11.62
CA ASN A 57 5.06 11.35 -11.37
C ASN A 57 5.42 11.40 -9.88
N ALA A 58 5.17 12.54 -9.22
CA ALA A 58 5.29 12.68 -7.77
C ALA A 58 4.42 11.68 -7.00
N LEU A 59 3.17 11.50 -7.43
CA LEU A 59 2.22 10.58 -6.78
C LEU A 59 2.66 9.11 -6.94
N MET A 60 3.12 8.72 -8.14
CA MET A 60 3.60 7.37 -8.42
C MET A 60 4.86 7.04 -7.61
N GLY A 61 5.80 7.98 -7.51
CA GLY A 61 6.98 7.85 -6.65
C GLY A 61 6.64 7.73 -5.17
N PHE A 62 5.68 8.54 -4.68
CA PHE A 62 5.19 8.49 -3.31
C PHE A 62 4.53 7.16 -2.96
N LEU A 63 3.50 6.79 -3.72
CA LEU A 63 2.70 5.59 -3.48
C LEU A 63 3.57 4.34 -3.65
N GLY A 64 4.49 4.34 -4.61
CA GLY A 64 5.49 3.30 -4.77
C GLY A 64 6.37 3.16 -3.52
N ALA A 65 6.98 4.25 -3.07
CA ALA A 65 7.83 4.23 -1.87
C ALA A 65 7.05 3.83 -0.61
N PHE A 66 5.83 4.33 -0.43
CA PHE A 66 4.99 4.05 0.72
C PHE A 66 4.50 2.59 0.76
N CYS A 67 3.90 2.11 -0.33
CA CYS A 67 3.35 0.76 -0.40
C CYS A 67 4.47 -0.28 -0.38
N LEU A 68 5.59 -0.04 -1.08
CA LEU A 68 6.70 -0.98 -1.15
C LEU A 68 7.46 -1.04 0.19
N SER A 69 7.61 0.08 0.89
CA SER A 69 8.15 0.11 2.25
C SER A 69 7.31 -0.75 3.20
N ASN A 70 5.99 -0.56 3.20
CA ASN A 70 5.10 -1.30 4.08
C ASN A 70 5.00 -2.79 3.72
N MET A 71 4.74 -3.13 2.45
CA MET A 71 4.52 -4.52 2.01
C MET A 71 5.81 -5.33 1.92
N ALA A 72 6.89 -4.76 1.37
CA ALA A 72 8.11 -5.54 1.09
C ALA A 72 9.07 -5.58 2.28
N PHE A 73 9.10 -4.53 3.11
CA PHE A 73 10.04 -4.45 4.24
C PHE A 73 9.35 -4.64 5.57
N ILE A 74 8.32 -3.87 5.91
CA ILE A 74 7.79 -3.85 7.29
C ILE A 74 7.05 -5.14 7.63
N TRP A 75 6.05 -5.54 6.84
CA TRP A 75 5.22 -6.72 7.11
C TRP A 75 5.99 -8.06 7.21
N PRO A 76 6.84 -8.44 6.24
CA PRO A 76 7.54 -9.72 6.30
C PRO A 76 8.56 -9.76 7.45
N ASN A 77 9.24 -8.65 7.75
CA ASN A 77 10.16 -8.58 8.88
C ASN A 77 9.44 -8.64 10.22
N MET A 78 8.26 -8.01 10.34
CA MET A 78 7.43 -8.08 11.54
C MET A 78 6.94 -9.50 11.79
N ILE A 79 6.40 -10.18 10.77
CA ILE A 79 5.94 -11.59 10.88
C ILE A 79 7.13 -12.50 11.23
N TYR A 80 8.28 -12.30 10.58
CA TYR A 80 9.49 -13.06 10.88
C TYR A 80 9.94 -12.90 12.34
N LEU A 81 9.86 -11.68 12.88
CA LEU A 81 10.18 -11.40 14.28
C LEU A 81 9.24 -12.13 15.24
N MET A 82 7.94 -12.13 14.93
CA MET A 82 6.90 -12.78 15.74
C MET A 82 7.05 -14.31 15.72
N VAL A 83 7.30 -14.91 14.55
CA VAL A 83 7.42 -16.37 14.40
C VAL A 83 8.69 -16.92 15.05
N VAL A 84 9.82 -16.20 14.92
CA VAL A 84 11.12 -16.67 15.43
C VAL A 84 11.31 -16.41 16.94
N TRP A 85 10.37 -15.71 17.59
CA TRP A 85 10.49 -15.34 18.99
C TRP A 85 10.67 -16.54 19.93
N GLN A 86 9.99 -17.67 19.66
CA GLN A 86 9.96 -18.83 20.57
C GLN A 86 10.95 -19.96 20.25
N ARG A 87 11.09 -20.43 18.99
CA ARG A 87 12.09 -21.46 18.59
C ARG A 87 12.39 -21.40 17.08
N PRO A 88 13.65 -21.50 16.60
CA PRO A 88 14.92 -21.49 17.34
C PRO A 88 15.20 -20.03 17.72
N GLY A 89 15.44 -19.74 19.00
CA GLY A 89 15.61 -18.37 19.50
C GLY A 89 16.61 -17.53 18.68
N LEU A 90 16.67 -16.23 18.97
CA LEU A 90 17.30 -15.12 18.22
C LEU A 90 18.73 -15.29 17.61
N GLY A 91 19.33 -16.48 17.68
CA GLY A 91 20.65 -16.82 17.18
C GLY A 91 21.73 -16.31 18.13
N LYS A 92 22.93 -16.89 18.02
CA LYS A 92 24.12 -16.35 18.71
C LYS A 92 24.25 -14.87 18.31
N TYR A 93 24.40 -13.98 19.29
CA TYR A 93 24.53 -12.52 19.12
C TYR A 93 23.31 -11.70 18.67
N ARG A 94 22.06 -12.23 18.66
CA ARG A 94 20.86 -11.49 18.20
C ARG A 94 20.96 -10.96 16.75
N TRP A 95 21.83 -11.54 15.92
CA TRP A 95 22.08 -11.08 14.54
C TRP A 95 20.80 -11.06 13.68
N ARG A 96 19.84 -11.92 14.00
CA ARG A 96 18.55 -12.00 13.31
C ARG A 96 17.61 -10.83 13.63
N LEU A 97 17.64 -10.31 14.87
CA LEU A 97 16.90 -9.09 15.23
C LEU A 97 17.48 -7.87 14.54
N TRP A 98 18.80 -7.73 14.58
CA TRP A 98 19.48 -6.58 13.98
C TRP A 98 19.17 -6.47 12.49
N LYS A 99 19.17 -7.59 11.76
CA LYS A 99 18.77 -7.60 10.34
C LYS A 99 17.33 -7.13 10.11
N ALA A 100 16.38 -7.60 10.93
CA ALA A 100 14.99 -7.17 10.83
C ALA A 100 14.83 -5.67 11.13
N VAL A 101 15.51 -5.16 12.16
CA VAL A 101 15.49 -3.73 12.52
C VAL A 101 16.14 -2.88 11.44
N THR A 102 17.27 -3.30 10.85
CA THR A 102 17.89 -2.57 9.74
C THR A 102 16.99 -2.52 8.50
N LEU A 103 16.25 -3.59 8.21
CA LEU A 103 15.32 -3.61 7.08
C LEU A 103 14.10 -2.71 7.31
N ILE A 104 13.59 -2.65 8.53
CA ILE A 104 12.55 -1.69 8.91
C ILE A 104 13.08 -0.25 8.80
N GLY A 105 14.32 -0.01 9.23
CA GLY A 105 14.99 1.29 9.11
C GLY A 105 15.12 1.74 7.65
N ILE A 106 15.52 0.84 6.74
CA ILE A 106 15.58 1.10 5.30
C ILE A 106 14.18 1.44 4.75
N GLY A 107 13.14 0.71 5.19
CA GLY A 107 11.77 1.03 4.82
C GLY A 107 11.36 2.44 5.22
N ILE A 108 11.68 2.87 6.44
CA ILE A 108 11.38 4.23 6.92
C ILE A 108 12.14 5.27 6.11
N PHE A 109 13.41 5.00 5.78
CA PHE A 109 14.22 5.90 4.95
C PHE A 109 13.60 6.10 3.56
N ILE A 110 13.18 5.02 2.90
CA ILE A 110 12.49 5.06 1.60
C ILE A 110 11.19 5.88 1.70
N PHE A 111 10.44 5.72 2.80
CA PHE A 111 9.22 6.49 3.03
C PHE A 111 9.47 8.00 3.19
N ILE A 112 10.51 8.38 3.94
CA ILE A 112 10.89 9.79 4.11
C ILE A 112 11.36 10.39 2.78
N CYS A 113 12.24 9.69 2.06
CA CYS A 113 12.69 10.13 0.74
C CYS A 113 11.51 10.32 -0.23
N GLY A 114 10.58 9.35 -0.27
CA GLY A 114 9.37 9.46 -1.09
C GLY A 114 8.52 10.68 -0.72
N SER A 115 8.31 10.92 0.58
CA SER A 115 7.54 12.07 1.08
C SER A 115 8.19 13.41 0.72
N VAL A 116 9.51 13.53 0.87
CA VAL A 116 10.25 14.77 0.57
C VAL A 116 10.21 15.11 -0.91
N VAL A 117 10.34 14.11 -1.80
CA VAL A 117 10.28 14.34 -3.25
C VAL A 117 8.90 14.85 -3.65
N SER A 118 7.84 14.24 -3.15
CA SER A 118 6.46 14.65 -3.48
C SER A 118 6.11 16.03 -2.96
N ILE A 119 6.58 16.40 -1.76
CA ILE A 119 6.38 17.74 -1.21
C ILE A 119 7.13 18.80 -2.04
N ASN A 120 8.36 18.51 -2.48
CA ASN A 120 9.12 19.45 -3.33
C ASN A 120 8.48 19.63 -4.70
N GLU A 121 8.00 18.56 -5.33
CA GLU A 121 7.30 18.67 -6.60
C GLU A 121 6.00 19.47 -6.47
N LEU A 122 5.22 19.26 -5.40
CA LEU A 122 4.03 20.06 -5.11
C LEU A 122 4.36 21.53 -4.89
N ALA A 123 5.39 21.84 -4.10
CA ALA A 123 5.82 23.21 -3.82
C ALA A 123 6.28 23.93 -5.09
N SER A 124 6.89 23.20 -6.04
CA SER A 124 7.32 23.76 -7.33
C SER A 124 6.16 24.10 -8.28
N MET A 125 5.02 23.41 -8.16
CA MET A 125 3.85 23.61 -9.02
C MET A 125 2.97 24.79 -8.59
N PHE A 126 3.12 25.27 -7.36
CA PHE A 126 2.43 26.45 -6.83
C PHE A 126 3.23 27.76 -6.99
N LYS A 127 4.42 27.72 -7.58
CA LYS A 127 5.28 28.89 -7.82
C LYS A 127 5.34 29.23 -9.30
#